data_AF-C0FZB3-F1
#
_entry.id   AF-C0FZB3-F1
#
_cell.length_a   1.000
_cell.length_b   1.000
_cell.length_c   1.000
_cell.angle_alpha   90.00
_cell.angle_beta   90.00
_cell.angle_gamma   90.00
#
_symmetry.space_group_name_H-M   'P 1'
#
loop_
_entity.id
_entity.type
_entity.pdbx_description
1 polymer ?
#
loop_
_entity_poly.entity_id
_entity_poly.type
_entity_poly.pdbx_seq_one_letter_code
_entity_poly.pdbx_strand_id
1 'polypeptide(L)'
;MKKGVLFLCPDTVMLIREREEKIMKKGHCGKMLLLFGAACMLMTGCGTKESSKMDTKDMTTRDAEFHTELFGENTYIFSPEDDPGQVAQTLDAIYEKQEADQFGEARYAIYFMPGEYDETIEADVGFYTQVAGLGELPTDTKLQSLQCTARWLSDDPSNHNACCNFWRGVENIELKTNTMWAVSQATFMRRVQVDGALFLHDEYGWCSGGFLADSNTDLMTDSGSQQQWLSRNCNWKAWMGANWNMVFVGTEEGKKSNRNLAGRSVHRGGKDRSHAGKTVFDL
;
A
#
# COMPACT_ATOMS: atom_id res chain seq x y z
N MET A 1 12.63 25.97 -8.53
CA MET A 1 12.51 24.51 -8.74
C MET A 1 13.38 23.81 -7.70
N LYS A 2 12.78 23.24 -6.66
CA LYS A 2 13.50 22.39 -5.70
C LYS A 2 13.38 20.95 -6.17
N LYS A 3 14.51 20.26 -6.31
CA LYS A 3 14.58 18.84 -6.68
C LYS A 3 14.19 18.02 -5.44
N GLY A 4 13.10 17.26 -5.52
CA GLY A 4 12.74 16.26 -4.52
C GLY A 4 13.66 15.06 -4.64
N VAL A 5 14.14 14.55 -3.51
CA VAL A 5 14.93 13.33 -3.41
C VAL A 5 13.98 12.21 -2.98
N LEU A 6 13.82 11.20 -3.83
CA LEU A 6 13.02 10.01 -3.55
C LEU A 6 13.80 9.12 -2.57
N PHE A 7 13.30 8.96 -1.34
CA PHE A 7 13.84 8.01 -0.37
C PHE A 7 13.03 6.71 -0.44
N LEU A 8 13.59 5.70 -1.09
CA LEU A 8 13.10 4.32 -1.02
C LEU A 8 13.68 3.62 0.22
N CYS A 9 12.88 2.74 0.82
CA CYS A 9 13.21 1.98 2.03
C CYS A 9 14.55 1.19 1.89
N PRO A 10 15.44 1.16 2.91
CA PRO A 10 16.77 0.54 2.82
C PRO A 10 16.78 -0.97 2.52
N ASP A 11 15.69 -1.67 2.84
CA ASP A 11 15.64 -3.14 2.76
C ASP A 11 15.64 -3.68 1.32
N THR A 12 15.26 -2.86 0.34
CA THR A 12 15.25 -3.24 -1.09
C THR A 12 16.65 -3.18 -1.72
N VAL A 13 17.55 -2.35 -1.21
CA VAL A 13 18.88 -2.10 -1.82
C VAL A 13 19.88 -3.22 -1.51
N MET A 14 19.73 -3.91 -0.38
CA MET A 14 20.65 -4.98 0.05
C MET A 14 20.57 -6.24 -0.82
N LEU A 15 19.38 -6.58 -1.35
CA LEU A 15 19.19 -7.77 -2.19
C LEU A 15 19.72 -7.59 -3.63
N ILE A 16 19.86 -6.35 -4.10
CA ILE A 16 20.38 -6.05 -5.44
C ILE A 16 21.90 -6.25 -5.48
N ARG A 17 22.62 -5.81 -4.44
CA ARG A 17 24.09 -5.92 -4.38
C ARG A 17 24.60 -7.37 -4.33
N GLU A 18 23.90 -8.28 -3.64
CA GLU A 18 24.30 -9.68 -3.60
C GLU A 18 24.07 -10.43 -4.93
N ARG A 19 23.14 -9.93 -5.77
CA ARG A 19 22.86 -10.51 -7.09
C ARG A 19 23.90 -10.10 -8.13
N GLU A 20 24.42 -8.87 -8.07
CA GLU A 20 25.44 -8.37 -8.99
C GLU A 20 26.80 -9.07 -8.81
N GLU A 21 27.23 -9.35 -7.57
CA GLU A 21 28.51 -10.05 -7.33
C GLU A 21 28.51 -11.50 -7.83
N LYS A 22 27.36 -12.18 -7.84
CA LYS A 22 27.23 -13.56 -8.36
C LYS A 22 27.20 -13.61 -9.88
N ILE A 23 26.73 -12.56 -10.56
CA ILE A 23 26.67 -12.48 -12.02
C ILE A 23 28.05 -12.11 -12.60
N MET A 24 28.81 -11.25 -11.93
CA MET A 24 30.16 -10.85 -12.36
C MET A 24 31.21 -11.98 -12.29
N LYS A 25 30.98 -13.06 -11.54
CA LYS A 25 31.91 -14.21 -11.46
C LYS A 25 31.71 -15.27 -12.54
N LYS A 26 30.69 -15.17 -13.40
CA LYS A 26 30.31 -16.26 -14.31
C LYS A 26 30.46 -16.02 -15.82
N GLY A 27 31.02 -14.90 -16.25
CA GLY A 27 31.27 -14.69 -17.67
C GLY A 27 32.46 -13.79 -17.92
N HIS A 28 33.64 -14.37 -18.16
CA HIS A 28 34.72 -13.75 -18.93
C HIS A 28 35.73 -14.82 -19.39
N CYS A 29 35.55 -15.28 -20.63
CA CYS A 29 36.66 -15.73 -21.48
C CYS A 29 36.46 -15.08 -22.85
N GLY A 30 37.31 -14.11 -23.19
CA GLY A 30 37.22 -13.39 -24.46
C GLY A 30 37.95 -12.06 -24.41
N LYS A 31 39.25 -12.09 -24.74
CA LYS A 31 40.11 -10.93 -24.96
C LYS A 31 39.55 -10.03 -26.06
N MET A 32 39.44 -8.70 -25.85
CA MET A 32 39.76 -7.69 -26.87
C MET A 32 39.95 -6.29 -26.27
N LEU A 33 41.23 -5.91 -26.15
CA LEU A 33 41.85 -4.62 -26.48
C LEU A 33 41.22 -3.27 -26.04
N LEU A 34 41.96 -2.58 -25.15
CA LEU A 34 41.96 -1.13 -24.89
C LEU A 34 42.32 -0.30 -26.13
N LEU A 35 41.68 0.88 -26.32
CA LEU A 35 42.29 2.22 -26.51
C LEU A 35 41.37 3.22 -27.25
N PHE A 36 41.57 4.52 -26.93
CA PHE A 36 40.99 5.76 -27.47
C PHE A 36 39.68 6.22 -26.82
N GLY A 37 39.55 7.43 -26.28
CA GLY A 37 40.44 8.59 -26.26
C GLY A 37 39.59 9.81 -25.88
N ALA A 38 39.96 10.50 -24.80
CA ALA A 38 39.37 11.77 -24.42
C ALA A 38 39.83 12.87 -25.39
N ALA A 39 38.89 13.52 -26.10
CA ALA A 39 38.98 14.91 -26.56
C ALA A 39 37.77 15.25 -27.45
N CYS A 40 36.99 16.25 -27.05
CA CYS A 40 36.51 17.36 -27.88
C CYS A 40 35.37 18.11 -27.17
N MET A 41 35.75 19.07 -26.34
CA MET A 41 34.93 20.24 -26.06
C MET A 41 35.33 21.36 -27.04
N LEU A 42 34.32 22.16 -27.43
CA LEU A 42 34.38 23.46 -28.13
C LEU A 42 34.47 23.44 -29.67
N MET A 43 33.33 23.63 -30.36
CA MET A 43 32.91 24.92 -30.95
C MET A 43 31.83 24.73 -32.04
N THR A 44 30.93 25.71 -32.13
CA THR A 44 29.99 26.03 -33.25
C THR A 44 28.84 25.03 -33.50
N GLY A 45 27.59 25.44 -33.73
CA GLY A 45 27.06 26.76 -34.04
C GLY A 45 25.53 26.80 -34.00
N CYS A 46 25.03 27.99 -34.29
CA CYS A 46 23.64 28.44 -34.40
C CYS A 46 22.62 27.34 -34.75
N GLY A 47 21.80 26.94 -33.78
CA GLY A 47 20.59 26.14 -34.01
C GLY A 47 19.37 27.05 -34.04
N THR A 48 18.71 27.12 -35.19
CA THR A 48 17.40 27.75 -35.40
C THR A 48 16.38 27.27 -34.37
N LYS A 49 15.64 28.21 -33.77
CA LYS A 49 14.47 27.92 -32.95
C LYS A 49 13.37 27.36 -33.87
N GLU A 50 13.37 26.06 -34.11
CA GLU A 50 12.16 25.36 -34.48
C GLU A 50 11.38 25.06 -33.19
N SER A 51 10.19 25.66 -33.09
CA SER A 51 9.18 25.25 -32.15
C SER A 51 8.68 23.87 -32.58
N SER A 52 9.41 22.81 -32.25
CA SER A 52 8.90 21.45 -32.35
C SER A 52 7.72 21.33 -31.38
N LYS A 53 6.50 21.23 -31.91
CA LYS A 53 5.38 20.70 -31.15
C LYS A 53 5.81 19.33 -30.65
N MET A 54 6.08 19.24 -29.36
CA MET A 54 6.38 17.97 -28.70
C MET A 54 5.13 17.11 -28.79
N ASP A 55 5.22 16.02 -29.54
CA ASP A 55 4.14 15.07 -29.75
C ASP A 55 3.92 14.33 -28.42
N THR A 56 2.77 14.54 -27.79
CA THR A 56 2.45 14.03 -26.45
C THR A 56 2.54 12.49 -26.38
N LYS A 57 2.38 11.81 -27.53
CA LYS A 57 2.58 10.36 -27.65
C LYS A 57 4.01 9.89 -27.40
N ASP A 58 5.02 10.71 -27.74
CA ASP A 58 6.43 10.33 -27.57
C ASP A 58 6.86 10.42 -26.10
N MET A 59 6.25 11.32 -25.32
CA MET A 59 6.48 11.38 -23.86
C MET A 59 5.81 10.22 -23.14
N THR A 60 4.53 9.93 -23.39
CA THR A 60 3.82 8.82 -22.72
C THR A 60 4.48 7.47 -22.98
N THR A 61 5.02 7.26 -24.19
CA THR A 61 5.69 6.00 -24.53
C THR A 61 7.07 5.90 -23.88
N ARG A 62 7.84 7.01 -23.84
CA ARG A 62 9.13 7.05 -23.15
C ARG A 62 9.02 6.85 -21.65
N ASP A 63 8.01 7.46 -21.02
CA ASP A 63 7.78 7.33 -19.59
C ASP A 63 7.38 5.89 -19.24
N ALA A 64 6.47 5.28 -19.99
CA ALA A 64 6.08 3.87 -19.81
C ALA A 64 7.25 2.89 -19.99
N GLU A 65 8.09 3.09 -21.02
CA GLU A 65 9.26 2.25 -21.30
C GLU A 65 10.35 2.43 -20.23
N PHE A 66 10.62 3.67 -19.80
CA PHE A 66 11.60 3.98 -18.76
C PHE A 66 11.18 3.48 -17.37
N HIS A 67 9.90 3.62 -17.02
CA HIS A 67 9.36 3.09 -15.75
C HIS A 67 9.47 1.57 -15.70
N THR A 68 9.18 0.88 -16.79
CA THR A 68 9.32 -0.58 -16.89
C THR A 68 10.79 -1.02 -16.80
N GLU A 69 11.71 -0.33 -17.49
CA GLU A 69 13.14 -0.63 -17.42
C GLU A 69 13.71 -0.41 -16.01
N LEU A 70 13.27 0.63 -15.32
CA LEU A 70 13.80 1.01 -14.01
C LEU A 70 13.19 0.20 -12.86
N PHE A 71 11.89 -0.09 -12.89
CA PHE A 71 11.15 -0.68 -11.77
C PHE A 71 10.62 -2.10 -12.05
N GLY A 72 10.80 -2.62 -13.27
CA GLY A 72 10.36 -3.95 -13.68
C GLY A 72 8.90 -4.03 -14.11
N GLU A 73 8.55 -5.14 -14.74
CA GLU A 73 7.27 -5.35 -15.46
C GLU A 73 6.01 -5.37 -14.56
N ASN A 74 6.17 -5.60 -13.26
CA ASN A 74 5.05 -5.64 -12.31
C ASN A 74 4.94 -4.38 -11.44
N THR A 75 5.63 -3.30 -11.84
CA THR A 75 5.50 -1.99 -11.20
C THR A 75 4.69 -1.07 -12.11
N TYR A 76 3.52 -0.68 -11.62
CA TYR A 76 2.59 0.21 -12.31
C TYR A 76 2.66 1.59 -11.65
N ILE A 77 2.86 2.63 -12.45
CA ILE A 77 2.91 4.02 -11.98
C ILE A 77 1.88 4.79 -12.81
N PHE A 78 0.78 5.16 -12.18
CA PHE A 78 -0.31 5.89 -12.84
C PHE A 78 -0.18 7.39 -12.58
N SER A 79 -0.55 8.20 -13.56
CA SER A 79 -0.70 9.65 -13.47
C SER A 79 -2.17 10.05 -13.46
N PRO A 80 -2.57 11.15 -12.83
CA PRO A 80 -3.94 11.68 -12.89
C PRO A 80 -4.43 11.98 -14.32
N GLU A 81 -3.51 12.16 -15.26
CA GLU A 81 -3.78 12.42 -16.69
C GLU A 81 -3.99 11.14 -17.52
N ASP A 82 -3.75 9.96 -16.94
CA ASP A 82 -4.00 8.69 -17.61
C ASP A 82 -5.51 8.51 -17.86
N ASP A 83 -5.84 7.74 -18.91
CA ASP A 83 -7.23 7.41 -19.21
C ASP A 83 -7.85 6.58 -18.06
N PRO A 84 -8.89 7.07 -17.36
CA PRO A 84 -9.42 6.38 -16.18
C PRO A 84 -9.91 4.97 -16.45
N GLY A 85 -10.48 4.73 -17.64
CA GLY A 85 -10.95 3.41 -18.04
C GLY A 85 -9.82 2.40 -18.18
N GLN A 86 -8.67 2.81 -18.72
CA GLN A 86 -7.48 1.96 -18.80
C GLN A 86 -6.84 1.69 -17.43
N VAL A 87 -6.84 2.69 -16.54
CA VAL A 87 -6.34 2.50 -15.17
C VAL A 87 -7.21 1.50 -14.43
N ALA A 88 -8.54 1.70 -14.42
CA ALA A 88 -9.49 0.79 -13.79
C ALA A 88 -9.35 -0.64 -14.35
N GLN A 89 -9.32 -0.80 -15.68
CA GLN A 89 -9.13 -2.10 -16.30
C GLN A 89 -7.82 -2.79 -15.90
N THR A 90 -6.75 -2.02 -15.70
CA THR A 90 -5.46 -2.56 -15.26
C THR A 90 -5.53 -3.02 -13.80
N LEU A 91 -6.15 -2.23 -12.93
CA LEU A 91 -6.37 -2.57 -11.52
C LEU A 91 -7.21 -3.86 -11.39
N ASP A 92 -8.32 -3.95 -12.12
CA ASP A 92 -9.19 -5.13 -12.17
C ASP A 92 -8.40 -6.36 -12.62
N ALA A 93 -7.63 -6.25 -13.70
CA ALA A 93 -6.83 -7.36 -14.23
C ALA A 93 -5.72 -7.83 -13.27
N ILE A 94 -5.19 -6.95 -12.42
CA ILE A 94 -4.26 -7.33 -11.34
C ILE A 94 -5.03 -8.00 -10.21
N TYR A 95 -6.17 -7.44 -9.80
CA TYR A 95 -6.98 -8.00 -8.73
C TYR A 95 -7.48 -9.41 -9.09
N GLU A 96 -8.01 -9.63 -10.29
CA GLU A 96 -8.47 -10.95 -10.75
C GLU A 96 -7.38 -12.02 -10.67
N LYS A 97 -6.11 -11.65 -10.95
CA LYS A 97 -4.97 -12.56 -10.80
C LYS A 97 -4.64 -12.82 -9.35
N GLN A 98 -4.75 -11.81 -8.50
CA GLN A 98 -4.23 -11.83 -7.13
C GLN A 98 -5.28 -12.10 -6.05
N GLU A 99 -6.58 -12.06 -6.34
CA GLU A 99 -7.65 -12.19 -5.33
C GLU A 99 -7.54 -13.53 -4.58
N ALA A 100 -7.39 -14.63 -5.32
CA ALA A 100 -7.31 -15.99 -4.79
C ALA A 100 -5.91 -16.62 -4.90
N ASP A 101 -4.88 -15.86 -5.29
CA ASP A 101 -3.52 -16.36 -5.50
C ASP A 101 -2.70 -16.42 -4.20
N GLN A 102 -3.16 -17.23 -3.24
CA GLN A 102 -2.54 -17.30 -1.92
C GLN A 102 -1.07 -17.75 -1.99
N PHE A 103 -0.71 -18.67 -2.89
CA PHE A 103 0.62 -19.28 -2.92
C PHE A 103 1.41 -19.02 -4.20
N GLY A 104 0.93 -18.14 -5.08
CA GLY A 104 1.65 -17.81 -6.30
C GLY A 104 2.88 -16.95 -6.08
N GLU A 105 3.67 -16.86 -7.14
CA GLU A 105 4.96 -16.16 -7.16
C GLU A 105 4.85 -14.71 -7.64
N ALA A 106 3.72 -14.32 -8.24
CA ALA A 106 3.51 -12.99 -8.77
C ALA A 106 3.47 -11.94 -7.65
N ARG A 107 4.09 -10.78 -7.88
CA ARG A 107 4.18 -9.64 -6.96
C ARG A 107 3.88 -8.38 -7.75
N TYR A 108 3.06 -7.48 -7.20
CA TYR A 108 2.65 -6.25 -7.86
C TYR A 108 2.87 -5.04 -6.95
N ALA A 109 3.45 -3.98 -7.52
CA ALA A 109 3.56 -2.68 -6.90
C ALA A 109 2.78 -1.66 -7.74
N ILE A 110 1.77 -1.05 -7.15
CA ILE A 110 0.88 -0.10 -7.81
C ILE A 110 1.09 1.26 -7.15
N TYR A 111 1.54 2.22 -7.93
CA TYR A 111 1.86 3.56 -7.48
C TYR A 111 1.02 4.59 -8.20
N PHE A 112 0.61 5.61 -7.45
CA PHE A 112 -0.16 6.73 -7.94
C PHE A 112 0.65 8.01 -7.73
N MET A 113 0.96 8.72 -8.81
CA MET A 113 1.59 10.04 -8.77
C MET A 113 0.72 11.05 -7.98
N PRO A 114 1.31 12.17 -7.51
CA PRO A 114 0.53 13.20 -6.84
C PRO A 114 -0.56 13.78 -7.73
N GLY A 115 -1.78 13.84 -7.23
CA GLY A 115 -2.94 14.42 -7.88
C GLY A 115 -4.26 13.81 -7.40
N GLU A 116 -5.35 14.20 -8.06
CA GLU A 116 -6.69 13.71 -7.79
C GLU A 116 -7.16 12.88 -8.97
N TYR A 117 -7.47 11.62 -8.71
CA TYR A 117 -7.85 10.64 -9.72
C TYR A 117 -9.37 10.65 -9.92
N ASP A 118 -9.78 10.21 -11.10
CA ASP A 118 -11.19 10.12 -11.47
C ASP A 118 -11.98 9.21 -10.50
N GLU A 119 -13.25 9.55 -10.27
CA GLU A 119 -14.11 8.85 -9.31
C GLU A 119 -14.42 7.40 -9.69
N THR A 120 -14.18 7.01 -10.95
CA THR A 120 -14.34 5.64 -11.42
C THR A 120 -13.15 4.74 -11.09
N ILE A 121 -12.03 5.31 -10.61
CA ILE A 121 -10.83 4.55 -10.24
C ILE A 121 -10.98 4.05 -8.80
N GLU A 122 -11.25 2.74 -8.69
CA GLU A 122 -11.32 2.00 -7.43
C GLU A 122 -10.21 0.94 -7.40
N ALA A 123 -9.55 0.77 -6.26
CA ALA A 123 -8.43 -0.16 -6.14
C ALA A 123 -8.76 -1.32 -5.18
N ASP A 124 -9.07 -2.49 -5.73
CA ASP A 124 -9.18 -3.71 -4.92
C ASP A 124 -7.81 -4.38 -4.72
N VAL A 125 -7.50 -4.74 -3.47
CA VAL A 125 -6.16 -5.22 -3.10
C VAL A 125 -6.16 -6.72 -2.80
N GLY A 126 -5.61 -7.49 -3.74
CA GLY A 126 -5.40 -8.94 -3.65
C GLY A 126 -4.12 -9.35 -2.90
N PHE A 127 -3.75 -10.63 -2.99
CA PHE A 127 -2.49 -11.15 -2.46
C PHE A 127 -1.28 -10.51 -3.13
N TYR A 128 -0.22 -10.31 -2.36
CA TYR A 128 1.07 -9.85 -2.86
C TYR A 128 1.05 -8.54 -3.65
N THR A 129 0.10 -7.67 -3.32
CA THR A 129 -0.07 -6.35 -3.94
C THR A 129 0.19 -5.26 -2.90
N GLN A 130 1.02 -4.29 -3.28
CA GLN A 130 1.15 -3.03 -2.56
C GLN A 130 0.55 -1.91 -3.39
N VAL A 131 -0.28 -1.07 -2.78
CA VAL A 131 -0.79 0.17 -3.38
C VAL A 131 -0.23 1.37 -2.61
N ALA A 132 0.35 2.35 -3.28
CA ALA A 132 0.85 3.54 -2.60
C ALA A 132 0.79 4.83 -3.42
N GLY A 133 0.63 5.96 -2.74
CA GLY A 133 0.81 7.28 -3.34
C GLY A 133 2.27 7.73 -3.30
N LEU A 134 2.70 8.43 -4.34
CA LEU A 134 4.05 9.00 -4.50
C LEU A 134 4.13 10.47 -4.05
N GLY A 135 3.06 10.95 -3.39
CA GLY A 135 3.01 12.23 -2.68
C GLY A 135 4.05 12.39 -1.57
N GLU A 136 4.33 13.62 -1.15
CA GLU A 136 5.07 13.84 0.10
C GLU A 136 4.17 13.56 1.31
N LEU A 137 2.89 13.92 1.19
CA LEU A 137 1.83 13.68 2.14
C LEU A 137 0.78 12.73 1.53
N PRO A 138 0.02 11.99 2.36
CA PRO A 138 -1.10 11.19 1.85
C PRO A 138 -2.10 12.00 1.06
N THR A 139 -2.33 13.26 1.46
CA THR A 139 -3.28 14.16 0.82
C THR A 139 -2.85 14.67 -0.55
N ASP A 140 -1.63 14.37 -0.96
CA ASP A 140 -1.13 14.72 -2.29
C ASP A 140 -1.59 13.70 -3.35
N THR A 141 -2.03 12.50 -2.97
CA THR A 141 -2.53 11.46 -3.87
C THR A 141 -3.92 11.02 -3.43
N LYS A 142 -4.96 11.33 -4.21
CA LYS A 142 -6.36 11.11 -3.84
C LYS A 142 -7.02 10.11 -4.77
N LEU A 143 -7.46 8.97 -4.21
CA LEU A 143 -8.29 7.99 -4.88
C LEU A 143 -9.71 8.02 -4.34
N GLN A 144 -10.66 7.62 -5.18
CA GLN A 144 -12.05 7.54 -4.76
C GLN A 144 -12.23 6.47 -3.68
N SER A 145 -11.80 5.25 -3.96
CA SER A 145 -11.96 4.13 -3.06
C SER A 145 -10.83 3.10 -3.23
N LEU A 146 -10.59 2.36 -2.15
CA LEU A 146 -9.69 1.21 -2.11
C LEU A 146 -10.32 0.20 -1.16
N GLN A 147 -10.34 -1.07 -1.53
CA GLN A 147 -10.94 -2.11 -0.69
C GLN A 147 -10.06 -3.36 -0.61
N CYS A 148 -10.24 -4.09 0.48
CA CYS A 148 -9.86 -5.48 0.61
C CYS A 148 -11.05 -6.22 1.23
N THR A 149 -11.74 -7.00 0.40
CA THR A 149 -12.91 -7.81 0.78
C THR A 149 -12.47 -9.23 1.18
N ALA A 150 -13.41 -10.05 1.67
CA ALA A 150 -13.12 -11.38 2.19
C ALA A 150 -13.93 -12.51 1.51
N ARG A 151 -14.20 -12.35 0.22
CA ARG A 151 -15.13 -13.24 -0.52
C ARG A 151 -14.45 -14.46 -1.17
N TRP A 152 -13.16 -14.37 -1.50
CA TRP A 152 -12.45 -15.35 -2.35
C TRP A 152 -12.36 -16.80 -1.83
N LEU A 153 -12.45 -17.03 -0.52
CA LEU A 153 -12.14 -18.34 0.09
C LEU A 153 -13.19 -19.43 -0.23
N SER A 154 -14.39 -19.03 -0.69
CA SER A 154 -15.48 -19.94 -1.03
C SER A 154 -16.48 -19.26 -1.96
N ASP A 155 -17.12 -20.04 -2.83
CA ASP A 155 -18.21 -19.58 -3.72
C ASP A 155 -19.53 -19.30 -2.97
N ASP A 156 -19.59 -19.52 -1.65
CA ASP A 156 -20.75 -19.15 -0.84
C ASP A 156 -20.87 -17.62 -0.77
N PRO A 157 -21.98 -17.02 -1.24
CA PRO A 157 -22.16 -15.56 -1.18
C PRO A 157 -22.19 -14.99 0.25
N SER A 158 -22.40 -15.85 1.27
CA SER A 158 -22.31 -15.50 2.68
C SER A 158 -20.90 -15.65 3.27
N ASN A 159 -19.90 -15.95 2.45
CA ASN A 159 -18.51 -15.99 2.88
C ASN A 159 -17.98 -14.56 3.09
N HIS A 160 -17.51 -14.29 4.31
CA HIS A 160 -16.81 -13.05 4.68
C HIS A 160 -15.54 -13.37 5.48
N ASN A 161 -14.93 -14.54 5.25
CA ASN A 161 -13.82 -15.04 6.04
C ASN A 161 -12.48 -14.44 5.57
N ALA A 162 -11.99 -13.43 6.30
CA ALA A 162 -10.73 -12.77 6.03
C ALA A 162 -9.53 -13.43 6.74
N CYS A 163 -9.68 -14.59 7.40
CA CYS A 163 -8.60 -15.26 8.13
C CYS A 163 -7.39 -15.60 7.26
N CYS A 164 -7.55 -15.63 5.94
CA CYS A 164 -6.49 -15.92 4.98
C CYS A 164 -6.05 -14.71 4.14
N ASN A 165 -6.54 -13.49 4.43
CA ASN A 165 -6.16 -12.27 3.70
C ASN A 165 -4.80 -11.75 4.17
N PHE A 166 -3.74 -12.31 3.59
CA PHE A 166 -2.34 -12.02 3.93
C PHE A 166 -1.63 -11.18 2.87
N TRP A 167 -0.41 -10.75 3.21
CA TRP A 167 0.63 -10.27 2.30
C TRP A 167 0.21 -9.15 1.34
N ARG A 168 -0.35 -8.07 1.87
CA ARG A 168 -0.77 -6.89 1.11
C ARG A 168 -0.63 -5.62 1.92
N GLY A 169 -0.50 -4.48 1.24
CA GLY A 169 -0.30 -3.23 1.95
C GLY A 169 -0.74 -1.98 1.21
N VAL A 170 -1.05 -0.95 1.99
CA VAL A 170 -1.42 0.38 1.47
C VAL A 170 -0.60 1.45 2.19
N GLU A 171 -0.02 2.38 1.42
CA GLU A 171 0.77 3.49 1.98
C GLU A 171 0.51 4.85 1.34
N ASN A 172 0.61 5.91 2.14
CA ASN A 172 0.78 7.29 1.67
C ASN A 172 -0.28 7.78 0.66
N ILE A 173 -1.56 7.60 1.00
CA ILE A 173 -2.67 7.92 0.10
C ILE A 173 -3.89 8.47 0.85
N GLU A 174 -4.68 9.30 0.17
CA GLU A 174 -5.99 9.77 0.62
C GLU A 174 -7.11 9.00 -0.10
N LEU A 175 -8.05 8.46 0.67
CA LEU A 175 -9.22 7.72 0.21
C LEU A 175 -10.47 8.53 0.51
N LYS A 176 -11.20 8.94 -0.55
CA LYS A 176 -12.32 9.88 -0.45
C LYS A 176 -13.59 9.31 0.18
N THR A 177 -13.70 7.99 0.25
CA THR A 177 -14.91 7.29 0.66
C THR A 177 -14.65 6.34 1.83
N ASN A 178 -15.67 5.56 2.20
CA ASN A 178 -15.49 4.49 3.16
C ASN A 178 -14.56 3.42 2.61
N THR A 179 -13.69 2.90 3.48
CA THR A 179 -12.68 1.90 3.13
C THR A 179 -12.90 0.64 3.95
N MET A 180 -12.95 -0.50 3.28
CA MET A 180 -12.91 -1.83 3.88
C MET A 180 -11.49 -2.38 3.75
N TRP A 181 -10.91 -2.73 4.87
CA TRP A 181 -9.59 -3.35 4.98
C TRP A 181 -9.71 -4.65 5.78
N ALA A 182 -10.47 -5.61 5.23
CA ALA A 182 -10.72 -6.90 5.86
C ALA A 182 -9.50 -7.81 5.70
N VAL A 183 -8.54 -7.72 6.62
CA VAL A 183 -7.24 -8.39 6.51
C VAL A 183 -6.89 -9.26 7.73
N SER A 184 -5.89 -10.11 7.54
CA SER A 184 -5.21 -10.86 8.60
C SER A 184 -3.71 -10.53 8.66
N GLN A 185 -2.85 -11.44 9.14
CA GLN A 185 -1.43 -11.15 9.41
C GLN A 185 -0.62 -10.79 8.15
N ALA A 186 0.56 -10.20 8.38
CA ALA A 186 1.46 -9.75 7.32
C ALA A 186 0.82 -8.74 6.35
N THR A 187 -0.04 -7.89 6.88
CA THR A 187 -0.66 -6.77 6.17
C THR A 187 -0.40 -5.47 6.89
N PHE A 188 -0.44 -4.36 6.16
CA PHE A 188 -0.25 -3.03 6.74
C PHE A 188 -1.07 -1.97 6.02
N MET A 189 -1.56 -1.00 6.77
CA MET A 189 -2.03 0.28 6.26
C MET A 189 -1.24 1.37 6.98
N ARG A 190 -0.51 2.21 6.24
CA ARG A 190 0.34 3.23 6.85
C ARG A 190 0.23 4.57 6.16
N ARG A 191 0.23 5.66 6.92
CA ARG A 191 0.23 7.01 6.34
C ARG A 191 -0.95 7.19 5.40
N VAL A 192 -2.15 6.82 5.81
CA VAL A 192 -3.38 6.91 4.99
C VAL A 192 -4.34 7.92 5.61
N GLN A 193 -4.93 8.77 4.77
CA GLN A 193 -6.08 9.59 5.12
C GLN A 193 -7.34 8.90 4.58
N VAL A 194 -8.32 8.62 5.43
CA VAL A 194 -9.63 8.09 5.03
C VAL A 194 -10.67 9.16 5.35
N ASP A 195 -11.28 9.77 4.33
CA ASP A 195 -12.30 10.82 4.48
C ASP A 195 -13.66 10.25 4.92
N GLY A 196 -13.80 8.92 4.89
CA GLY A 196 -14.96 8.19 5.39
C GLY A 196 -14.71 7.41 6.68
N ALA A 197 -15.40 6.29 6.79
CA ALA A 197 -15.22 5.27 7.81
C ALA A 197 -14.25 4.18 7.34
N LEU A 198 -13.49 3.62 8.27
CA LEU A 198 -12.59 2.49 8.04
C LEU A 198 -13.14 1.23 8.71
N PHE A 199 -13.50 0.23 7.93
CA PHE A 199 -13.97 -1.08 8.40
C PHE A 199 -12.84 -2.09 8.29
N LEU A 200 -12.45 -2.70 9.40
CA LEU A 200 -11.36 -3.69 9.42
C LEU A 200 -11.87 -5.13 9.23
N HIS A 201 -13.10 -5.27 8.73
CA HIS A 201 -13.80 -6.53 8.52
C HIS A 201 -14.71 -6.43 7.30
N ASP A 202 -15.08 -7.58 6.75
CA ASP A 202 -16.18 -7.73 5.80
C ASP A 202 -17.35 -8.32 6.58
N GLU A 203 -18.46 -7.58 6.72
CA GLU A 203 -19.71 -7.98 7.40
C GLU A 203 -19.55 -8.81 8.71
N TYR A 204 -18.63 -8.42 9.60
CA TYR A 204 -18.32 -9.10 10.86
C TYR A 204 -17.89 -10.58 10.70
N GLY A 205 -17.44 -11.01 9.52
CA GLY A 205 -16.85 -12.31 9.27
C GLY A 205 -15.51 -12.52 9.99
N TRP A 206 -14.99 -13.75 10.00
CA TRP A 206 -13.78 -14.05 10.77
C TRP A 206 -12.55 -13.32 10.23
N CYS A 207 -11.77 -12.70 11.11
CA CYS A 207 -10.58 -11.94 10.75
C CYS A 207 -9.56 -11.92 11.89
N SER A 208 -8.27 -11.87 11.55
CA SER A 208 -7.15 -12.00 12.50
C SER A 208 -5.97 -11.07 12.15
N GLY A 209 -6.29 -9.82 11.84
CA GLY A 209 -5.34 -8.75 11.59
C GLY A 209 -4.73 -8.23 12.90
N GLY A 210 -4.10 -7.07 12.90
CA GLY A 210 -3.66 -6.27 11.77
C GLY A 210 -2.87 -5.07 12.29
N PHE A 211 -2.22 -4.35 11.38
CA PHE A 211 -1.35 -3.23 11.72
C PHE A 211 -1.75 -1.95 10.98
N LEU A 212 -2.09 -0.93 11.76
CA LEU A 212 -2.39 0.43 11.29
C LEU A 212 -1.38 1.41 11.89
N ALA A 213 -0.79 2.30 11.09
CA ALA A 213 0.15 3.29 11.61
C ALA A 213 0.13 4.63 10.88
N ASP A 214 0.32 5.73 11.60
CA ASP A 214 0.44 7.08 11.01
C ASP A 214 -0.77 7.48 10.14
N SER A 215 -1.96 6.95 10.44
CA SER A 215 -3.16 7.14 9.59
C SER A 215 -4.25 7.93 10.31
N ASN A 216 -5.07 8.63 9.54
CA ASN A 216 -6.23 9.36 10.02
C ASN A 216 -7.52 8.85 9.35
N THR A 217 -8.61 8.79 10.11
CA THR A 217 -9.95 8.44 9.63
C THR A 217 -10.95 9.49 10.09
N ASP A 218 -11.63 10.14 9.15
CA ASP A 218 -12.51 11.28 9.46
C ASP A 218 -13.79 10.87 10.17
N LEU A 219 -14.22 9.61 10.07
CA LEU A 219 -15.35 9.06 10.81
C LEU A 219 -14.87 8.05 11.86
N MET A 220 -15.44 6.84 11.86
CA MET A 220 -15.07 5.78 12.78
C MET A 220 -14.10 4.79 12.14
N THR A 221 -13.27 4.17 12.97
CA THR A 221 -12.60 2.91 12.66
C THR A 221 -13.34 1.78 13.38
N ASP A 222 -13.95 0.86 12.63
CA ASP A 222 -14.65 -0.31 13.18
C ASP A 222 -13.79 -1.56 13.04
N SER A 223 -13.31 -2.08 14.17
CA SER A 223 -12.58 -3.35 14.21
C SER A 223 -13.49 -4.55 13.95
N GLY A 224 -14.79 -4.40 14.14
CA GLY A 224 -15.78 -5.47 14.10
C GLY A 224 -15.34 -6.72 14.86
N SER A 225 -15.27 -7.83 14.13
CA SER A 225 -14.93 -9.17 14.59
C SER A 225 -13.42 -9.45 14.72
N GLN A 226 -12.54 -8.49 14.40
CA GLN A 226 -11.09 -8.66 14.45
C GLN A 226 -10.66 -9.25 15.79
N GLN A 227 -9.94 -10.37 15.75
CA GLN A 227 -9.48 -11.06 16.96
C GLN A 227 -8.53 -10.18 17.77
N GLN A 228 -7.59 -9.53 17.09
CA GLN A 228 -6.66 -8.58 17.67
C GLN A 228 -6.33 -7.46 16.68
N TRP A 229 -5.74 -6.37 17.18
CA TRP A 229 -5.25 -5.29 16.32
C TRP A 229 -4.19 -4.43 17.03
N LEU A 230 -3.25 -3.88 16.26
CA LEU A 230 -2.30 -2.87 16.73
C LEU A 230 -2.41 -1.60 15.88
N SER A 231 -2.74 -0.48 16.54
CA SER A 231 -2.75 0.85 15.94
C SER A 231 -1.69 1.73 16.60
N ARG A 232 -0.84 2.38 15.79
CA ARG A 232 0.23 3.27 16.29
C ARG A 232 0.17 4.65 15.63
N ASN A 233 0.13 5.72 16.42
CA ASN A 233 0.08 7.10 15.96
C ASN A 233 -1.08 7.34 14.98
N CYS A 234 -2.26 6.83 15.31
CA CYS A 234 -3.44 6.93 14.46
C CYS A 234 -4.49 7.82 15.10
N ASN A 235 -5.29 8.46 14.26
CA ASN A 235 -6.38 9.35 14.66
C ASN A 235 -7.70 8.95 14.00
N TRP A 236 -8.80 9.11 14.73
CA TRP A 236 -10.16 8.88 14.25
C TRP A 236 -11.18 9.64 15.11
N LYS A 237 -12.42 9.84 14.65
CA LYS A 237 -13.47 10.39 15.53
C LYS A 237 -13.90 9.39 16.60
N ALA A 238 -14.01 8.11 16.24
CA ALA A 238 -14.40 7.06 17.17
C ALA A 238 -13.76 5.71 16.79
N TRP A 239 -13.44 4.91 17.79
CA TRP A 239 -13.11 3.50 17.61
C TRP A 239 -14.32 2.64 17.99
N MET A 240 -14.69 1.69 17.12
CA MET A 240 -15.73 0.71 17.34
C MET A 240 -15.16 -0.70 17.35
N GLY A 241 -15.77 -1.57 18.16
CA GLY A 241 -15.37 -2.97 18.26
C GLY A 241 -14.23 -3.23 19.27
N ALA A 242 -14.24 -4.45 19.81
CA ALA A 242 -13.19 -5.01 20.64
C ALA A 242 -13.38 -6.52 20.72
N ASN A 243 -12.30 -7.26 20.58
CA ASN A 243 -12.28 -8.71 20.79
C ASN A 243 -11.16 -9.09 21.76
N TRP A 244 -10.24 -9.99 21.41
CA TRP A 244 -9.28 -10.54 22.36
C TRP A 244 -8.23 -9.51 22.78
N ASN A 245 -7.64 -8.78 21.82
CA ASN A 245 -6.55 -7.86 22.13
C ASN A 245 -6.48 -6.65 21.18
N MET A 246 -6.89 -5.47 21.64
CA MET A 246 -6.74 -4.21 20.88
C MET A 246 -5.68 -3.33 21.54
N VAL A 247 -4.63 -2.99 20.79
CA VAL A 247 -3.48 -2.23 21.30
C VAL A 247 -3.39 -0.89 20.58
N PHE A 248 -3.34 0.19 21.36
CA PHE A 248 -3.22 1.55 20.88
C PHE A 248 -1.94 2.20 21.41
N VAL A 249 -1.08 2.69 20.53
CA VAL A 249 0.16 3.40 20.87
C VAL A 249 0.06 4.80 20.28
N GLY A 250 0.20 5.86 21.08
CA GLY A 250 0.25 7.24 20.54
C GLY A 250 -1.06 7.73 19.90
N THR A 251 -2.20 7.12 20.22
CA THR A 251 -3.55 7.65 19.92
C THR A 251 -3.99 8.58 21.04
N GLU A 252 -4.64 9.69 20.70
CA GLU A 252 -5.13 10.67 21.69
C GLU A 252 -6.08 10.03 22.73
N GLU A 253 -6.07 10.59 23.93
CA GLU A 253 -6.95 10.16 25.02
C GLU A 253 -8.42 10.38 24.66
N GLY A 254 -9.29 9.42 25.00
CA GLY A 254 -10.72 9.50 24.71
C GLY A 254 -11.14 9.01 23.31
N LYS A 255 -10.20 8.81 22.38
CA LYS A 255 -10.48 8.19 21.07
C LYS A 255 -10.36 6.67 21.07
N LYS A 256 -9.88 6.09 22.16
CA LYS A 256 -9.66 4.64 22.32
C LYS A 256 -10.98 3.96 22.71
N SER A 257 -11.09 2.65 22.49
CA SER A 257 -12.36 1.92 22.64
C SER A 257 -13.04 2.18 23.99
N ASN A 258 -14.38 2.12 24.00
CA ASN A 258 -15.17 2.34 25.19
C ASN A 258 -14.78 1.30 26.25
N ARG A 259 -14.08 1.73 27.32
CA ARG A 259 -13.61 0.88 28.44
C ARG A 259 -14.68 -0.03 29.05
N ASN A 260 -15.96 0.22 28.79
CA ASN A 260 -17.09 -0.58 29.27
C ASN A 260 -17.31 -1.90 28.50
N LEU A 261 -16.61 -2.15 27.39
CA LEU A 261 -16.64 -3.45 26.68
C LEU A 261 -15.46 -4.37 27.05
N ALA A 262 -14.43 -3.84 27.73
CA ALA A 262 -13.29 -4.59 28.22
C ALA A 262 -13.48 -4.91 29.71
N GLY A 263 -13.85 -6.15 30.01
CA GLY A 263 -13.89 -6.63 31.38
C GLY A 263 -12.51 -6.48 32.04
N ARG A 264 -12.45 -5.64 33.08
CA ARG A 264 -11.34 -5.46 34.05
C ARG A 264 -9.96 -5.17 33.44
N SER A 265 -9.53 -3.92 33.56
CA SER A 265 -8.12 -3.58 33.73
C SER A 265 -7.52 -4.46 34.84
N VAL A 266 -6.65 -5.40 34.47
CA VAL A 266 -5.98 -6.29 35.43
C VAL A 266 -4.94 -5.48 36.20
N HIS A 267 -5.33 -4.94 37.34
CA HIS A 267 -4.40 -4.74 38.45
C HIS A 267 -3.99 -6.13 38.95
N ARG A 268 -2.68 -6.39 39.04
CA ARG A 268 -2.10 -7.68 39.44
C ARG A 268 -2.72 -8.19 40.74
N GLY A 269 -3.51 -9.26 40.66
CA GLY A 269 -3.91 -10.05 41.82
C GLY A 269 -5.17 -10.89 41.56
N GLY A 270 -5.01 -12.20 41.43
CA GLY A 270 -6.10 -13.18 41.56
C GLY A 270 -6.27 -14.12 40.36
N LYS A 271 -6.11 -15.42 40.62
CA LYS A 271 -6.39 -16.52 39.71
C LYS A 271 -7.89 -16.61 39.42
N ASP A 272 -8.29 -16.55 38.15
CA ASP A 272 -9.47 -17.25 37.64
C ASP A 272 -9.28 -17.56 36.15
N ARG A 273 -9.41 -18.84 35.79
CA ARG A 273 -9.39 -19.33 34.41
C ARG A 273 -10.82 -19.69 34.02
N SER A 274 -11.41 -18.97 33.07
CA SER A 274 -12.48 -19.49 32.16
C SER A 274 -13.06 -18.48 31.17
N HIS A 275 -12.61 -17.22 31.16
CA HIS A 275 -12.98 -16.26 30.11
C HIS A 275 -11.70 -15.69 29.51
N ALA A 276 -11.46 -15.87 28.21
CA ALA A 276 -10.42 -15.10 27.52
C ALA A 276 -10.87 -13.63 27.58
N GLY A 277 -10.34 -12.89 28.55
CA GLY A 277 -10.72 -11.50 28.79
C GLY A 277 -10.41 -10.66 27.56
N LYS A 278 -11.40 -9.94 27.05
CA LYS A 278 -11.18 -8.90 26.05
C LYS A 278 -10.29 -7.84 26.67
N THR A 279 -9.08 -7.68 26.14
CA THR A 279 -8.09 -6.75 26.72
C THR A 279 -7.81 -5.61 25.76
N VAL A 280 -7.81 -4.39 26.30
CA VAL A 280 -7.43 -3.18 25.58
C VAL A 280 -6.19 -2.61 26.27
N PHE A 281 -5.12 -2.39 25.51
CA PHE A 281 -3.88 -1.82 26.01
C PHE A 281 -3.65 -0.45 25.40
N ASP A 282 -3.34 0.50 26.28
CA ASP A 282 -2.96 1.85 25.92
C ASP A 282 -1.50 2.06 26.32
N LEU A 283 -0.64 2.36 25.34
CA LEU A 283 0.78 2.62 25.51
C LEU A 283 1.17 4.04 25.07
#